data_AF-A0A9X0R4C8-F1
#
_entry.id   AF-A0A9X0R4C8-F1
#
_cell.length_a   1.000
_cell.length_b   1.000
_cell.length_c   1.000
_cell.angle_alpha   90.00
_cell.angle_beta   90.00
_cell.angle_gamma   90.00
#
_symmetry.space_group_name_H-M   'P 1'
#
loop_
_entity.id
_entity.type
_entity.pdbx_description
1 polymer ?
#
loop_
_entity_poly.entity_id
_entity_poly.type
_entity_poly.pdbx_seq_one_letter_code
_entity_poly.pdbx_strand_id
1 'polypeptide(L)'
;MRQTILQRDSAERLTLRTDDYGTTGTGADGQIVEEHGTDRHAEILARWQAEGWRIAADENIRPEHAAPSDGGTSGIADAPGPAGTVTDGESS
;
A
#
# COMPACT_ATOMS: atom_id res chain seq x y z
N MET A 1 -0.93 -2.22 -3.03
CA MET A 1 -0.30 -3.30 -3.81
C MET A 1 0.31 -4.26 -2.81
N ARG A 2 0.07 -5.56 -2.96
CA ARG A 2 0.61 -6.58 -2.05
C ARG A 2 1.72 -7.35 -2.74
N GLN A 3 2.79 -7.65 -2.02
CA GLN A 3 3.91 -8.45 -2.51
C GLN A 3 4.30 -9.50 -1.48
N THR A 4 4.49 -10.74 -1.90
CA THR A 4 4.93 -11.84 -1.03
C THR A 4 6.09 -12.56 -1.70
N ILE A 5 7.21 -12.63 -1.00
CA ILE A 5 8.41 -13.32 -1.46
C ILE A 5 8.42 -14.71 -0.85
N LEU A 6 8.49 -15.71 -1.73
CA LEU A 6 8.57 -17.13 -1.43
C LEU A 6 9.99 -17.64 -1.72
N GLN A 7 10.44 -18.58 -0.90
CA GLN A 7 11.75 -19.23 -1.02
C GLN A 7 11.64 -20.73 -0.74
N ARG A 8 12.18 -21.58 -1.62
CA ARG A 8 12.17 -23.05 -1.45
C ARG A 8 13.53 -23.61 -1.05
N ASP A 9 14.61 -22.92 -1.44
CA ASP A 9 16.00 -23.25 -1.15
C ASP A 9 16.85 -21.98 -1.16
N SER A 10 18.17 -22.05 -0.91
CA SER A 10 19.02 -20.85 -0.90
C SER A 10 19.10 -20.12 -2.27
N ALA A 11 18.74 -20.81 -3.36
CA ALA A 11 18.82 -20.28 -4.73
C ALA A 11 17.45 -19.95 -5.36
N GLU A 12 16.36 -20.52 -4.85
CA GLU A 12 15.04 -20.41 -5.49
C GLU A 12 14.20 -19.33 -4.81
N ARG A 13 13.87 -18.28 -5.57
CA ARG A 13 13.00 -17.19 -5.13
C ARG A 13 11.84 -17.03 -6.10
N LEU A 14 10.67 -16.77 -5.54
CA LEU A 14 9.44 -16.44 -6.26
C LEU A 14 8.81 -15.22 -5.61
N THR A 15 8.38 -14.26 -6.39
CA THR A 15 7.70 -13.06 -5.92
C THR A 15 6.26 -13.10 -6.43
N LEU A 16 5.30 -13.16 -5.52
CA LEU A 16 3.89 -12.97 -5.82
C LEU A 16 3.55 -11.50 -5.65
N ARG A 17 3.02 -10.90 -6.71
CA ARG A 17 2.62 -9.50 -6.75
C ARG A 17 1.14 -9.44 -7.04
N THR A 18 0.39 -8.72 -6.20
CA THR A 18 -1.04 -8.52 -6.37
C THR A 18 -1.34 -7.03 -6.40
N ASP A 19 -1.97 -6.62 -7.49
CA ASP A 19 -2.40 -5.25 -7.74
C ASP A 19 -3.85 -5.25 -8.27
N ASP A 20 -4.37 -4.09 -8.66
CA ASP A 20 -5.76 -3.92 -9.10
C ASP A 20 -6.10 -4.77 -10.34
N TYR A 21 -5.08 -5.13 -11.13
CA TYR A 21 -5.22 -5.94 -12.34
C TYR A 21 -5.17 -7.45 -12.08
N GLY A 22 -4.80 -7.86 -10.87
CA GLY A 22 -4.77 -9.26 -10.46
C GLY A 22 -3.46 -9.69 -9.82
N THR A 23 -3.10 -10.96 -9.98
CA THR A 23 -1.92 -11.57 -9.33
C THR A 23 -0.93 -12.09 -10.35
N THR A 24 0.33 -11.69 -10.21
CA THR A 24 1.47 -12.12 -11.04
C THR A 24 2.51 -12.80 -10.15
N GLY A 25 2.96 -13.99 -10.53
CA GLY A 25 4.11 -14.67 -9.96
C GLY A 25 5.35 -14.47 -10.83
N THR A 26 6.44 -14.02 -10.23
CA THR A 26 7.71 -13.77 -10.92
C THR A 26 8.82 -14.60 -10.27
N GLY A 27 9.53 -15.41 -11.06
CA GLY A 27 10.66 -16.21 -10.57
C GLY A 27 11.92 -15.38 -10.34
N ALA A 28 12.97 -16.02 -9.81
CA ALA A 28 14.24 -15.37 -9.45
C ALA A 28 14.94 -14.65 -10.62
N ASP A 29 14.76 -15.13 -11.85
CA ASP A 29 15.32 -14.52 -13.08
C ASP A 29 14.51 -13.29 -13.57
N GLY A 30 13.38 -12.97 -12.92
CA GLY A 30 12.47 -11.93 -13.39
C GLY A 30 11.45 -12.41 -14.42
N GLN A 31 11.48 -13.70 -14.79
CA GLN A 31 10.48 -14.33 -15.65
C GLN A 31 9.11 -14.43 -14.96
N ILE A 32 8.03 -14.13 -15.68
CA ILE A 32 6.67 -14.38 -15.21
C ILE A 32 6.42 -15.90 -15.28
N VAL A 33 6.14 -16.51 -14.13
CA VAL A 33 5.80 -17.93 -14.04
C VAL A 33 4.29 -18.16 -14.10
N GLU A 34 3.50 -17.20 -13.62
CA GLU A 34 2.04 -17.21 -13.70
C GLU A 34 1.48 -15.79 -13.65
N GLU A 35 0.37 -15.56 -14.36
CA GLU A 35 -0.36 -14.29 -14.34
C GLU A 35 -1.85 -14.58 -14.37
N HIS A 36 -2.58 -13.89 -13.49
CA HIS A 36 -4.01 -14.00 -13.35
C HIS A 36 -4.63 -12.61 -13.32
N GLY A 37 -5.61 -12.36 -14.19
CA GLY A 37 -6.34 -11.09 -14.25
C GLY A 37 -7.32 -10.84 -13.09
N THR A 38 -7.19 -11.59 -11.99
CA THR A 38 -7.99 -11.45 -10.77
C THR A 38 -7.13 -11.68 -9.53
N ASP A 39 -7.60 -11.22 -8.37
CA ASP A 39 -6.96 -11.55 -7.10
C ASP A 39 -7.06 -13.05 -6.83
N ARG A 40 -5.93 -13.73 -6.93
CA ARG A 40 -5.76 -15.15 -6.59
C ARG A 40 -4.62 -15.35 -5.60
N HIS A 41 -4.23 -14.29 -4.90
CA HIS A 41 -3.05 -14.31 -4.05
C HIS A 41 -3.08 -15.47 -3.05
N ALA A 42 -4.17 -15.62 -2.31
CA ALA A 42 -4.29 -16.65 -1.28
C ALA A 42 -4.27 -18.08 -1.86
N GLU A 43 -4.92 -18.29 -3.02
CA GLU A 43 -4.94 -19.58 -3.73
C GLU A 43 -3.53 -19.97 -4.18
N ILE A 44 -2.83 -19.05 -4.84
CA ILE A 44 -1.48 -19.26 -5.37
C ILE A 44 -0.48 -19.45 -4.23
N LEU A 45 -0.57 -18.63 -3.19
CA LEU A 45 0.27 -18.74 -2.00
C LEU A 45 0.09 -20.09 -1.30
N ALA A 46 -1.15 -20.58 -1.19
CA ALA A 46 -1.42 -21.91 -0.63
C ALA A 46 -0.84 -23.02 -1.50
N ARG A 47 -0.96 -22.91 -2.84
CA ARG A 47 -0.39 -23.88 -3.79
C ARG A 47 1.12 -23.98 -3.64
N TRP A 48 1.83 -22.85 -3.68
CA TRP A 48 3.29 -22.85 -3.55
C TRP A 48 3.75 -23.32 -2.18
N GLN A 49 3.04 -22.99 -1.10
CA GLN A 49 3.35 -23.55 0.23
C GLN A 49 3.16 -25.07 0.28
N ALA A 50 2.12 -25.61 -0.37
CA ALA A 50 1.92 -27.06 -0.48
C ALA A 50 3.03 -27.74 -1.30
N GLU A 51 3.63 -27.03 -2.26
CA GLU A 51 4.80 -27.49 -3.01
C GLU A 51 6.11 -27.38 -2.19
N GLY A 52 6.08 -26.75 -1.02
CA GLY A 52 7.23 -26.66 -0.10
C GLY A 52 7.94 -25.30 -0.11
N TRP A 53 7.38 -24.29 -0.77
CA TRP A 53 7.88 -22.92 -0.66
C TRP A 53 7.54 -22.31 0.70
N ARG A 54 8.42 -21.47 1.23
CA ARG A 54 8.23 -20.75 2.49
C ARG A 54 8.17 -19.26 2.25
N ILE A 55 7.34 -18.56 3.01
CA ILE A 55 7.29 -17.10 2.97
C ILE A 55 8.57 -16.55 3.58
N ALA A 56 9.37 -15.87 2.76
CA ALA A 56 10.56 -15.14 3.18
C ALA A 56 10.21 -13.70 3.61
N ALA A 57 9.26 -13.06 2.91
CA ALA A 57 8.74 -11.74 3.24
C ALA A 57 7.30 -11.58 2.75
N ASP A 58 6.50 -10.79 3.47
CA ASP A 58 5.16 -10.36 3.06
C ASP A 58 5.06 -8.85 3.30
N GLU A 59 4.83 -8.11 2.23
CA GLU A 59 4.91 -6.66 2.21
C GLU A 59 3.64 -6.07 1.58
N ASN A 60 3.02 -5.15 2.31
CA ASN A 60 1.97 -4.31 1.74
C ASN A 60 2.59 -3.01 1.23
N ILE A 61 2.94 -3.00 -0.06
CA ILE A 61 3.49 -1.82 -0.74
C ILE A 61 2.35 -0.81 -0.92
N ARG A 62 2.43 0.30 -0.17
CA ARG A 62 1.66 1.49 -0.52
C ARG A 62 2.28 2.09 -1.77
N PRO A 63 1.52 2.34 -2.85
CA PRO A 63 2.09 3.04 -4.00
C PRO A 63 2.63 4.39 -3.53
N GLU A 64 3.91 4.66 -3.81
CA GLU A 64 4.64 5.85 -3.35
C GLU A 64 4.24 7.17 -4.03
N HIS A 65 3.07 7.20 -4.69
CA HIS A 65 2.45 8.44 -5.20
C HIS A 65 1.05 8.61 -4.60
N ALA A 66 0.98 9.03 -3.34
CA ALA A 66 0.02 10.09 -3.06
C ALA A 66 0.54 11.31 -3.84
N ALA A 67 -0.27 11.85 -4.75
CA ALA A 67 0.03 13.14 -5.36
C ALA A 67 0.54 14.12 -4.28
N PRO A 68 1.53 14.98 -4.55
CA PRO A 68 1.90 16.00 -3.58
C PRO A 68 0.60 16.72 -3.21
N SER A 69 0.18 16.57 -1.95
CA SER A 69 -0.80 17.47 -1.38
C SER A 69 -0.07 18.79 -1.32
N ASP A 70 -0.27 19.62 -2.34
CA ASP A 70 0.14 21.01 -2.35
C ASP A 70 -0.61 21.66 -1.18
N GLY A 71 0.07 21.69 -0.04
CA GLY A 71 -0.39 22.36 1.16
C GLY A 71 -0.52 23.84 0.83
N GLY A 72 -1.76 24.29 0.66
CA GLY A 72 -2.07 25.63 0.20
C GLY A 72 -3.36 26.22 0.78
N THR A 73 -3.65 25.98 2.05
CA THR A 73 -4.40 26.98 2.86
C THR A 73 -3.99 26.83 4.32
N SER A 74 -3.17 27.77 4.75
CA SER A 74 -2.85 27.99 6.15
C SER A 74 -4.13 28.35 6.89
N GLY A 75 -4.75 27.37 7.55
CA GLY A 75 -5.53 27.63 8.75
C GLY A 75 -4.58 28.19 9.79
N ILE A 76 -4.54 29.52 9.94
CA ILE A 76 -3.87 30.17 11.06
C ILE A 76 -4.61 29.78 12.33
N ALA A 77 -3.93 28.95 13.12
CA ALA A 77 -4.29 28.54 14.45
C ALA A 77 -4.18 29.71 15.44
N ASP A 78 -5.20 29.80 16.30
CA ASP A 78 -5.17 30.02 17.76
C ASP A 78 -4.13 31.00 18.35
N ALA A 79 -4.63 32.08 18.96
CA ALA A 79 -3.93 32.79 20.03
C ALA A 79 -4.91 33.08 21.20
N PRO A 80 -4.56 32.73 22.47
CA PRO A 80 -5.46 32.84 23.62
C PRO A 80 -5.25 34.11 24.47
N GLY A 81 -6.33 34.70 25.00
CA GLY A 81 -6.30 35.74 26.05
C GLY A 81 -7.61 36.55 26.20
N PRO A 82 -7.98 37.06 27.40
CA PRO A 82 -9.36 37.02 27.89
C PRO A 82 -10.13 38.36 27.93
N ALA A 83 -11.46 38.21 28.09
CA ALA A 83 -12.46 39.16 28.62
C ALA A 83 -12.75 40.45 27.82
N GLY A 84 -14.02 40.60 27.43
CA GLY A 84 -14.56 41.89 27.01
C GLY A 84 -15.86 41.78 26.22
N THR A 85 -16.99 41.86 26.93
CA THR A 85 -18.27 42.31 26.37
C THR A 85 -18.06 43.58 25.54
N VAL A 86 -18.66 43.67 24.34
CA VAL A 86 -19.55 44.79 23.92
C VAL A 86 -20.48 44.27 22.81
N THR A 87 -21.77 44.47 23.02
CA THR A 87 -22.82 44.49 22.00
C THR A 87 -22.92 45.90 21.45
N ASP A 88 -22.99 46.08 20.12
CA ASP A 88 -23.50 47.26 19.40
C ASP A 88 -23.45 46.89 17.90
N GLY A 89 -24.45 47.02 17.04
CA GLY A 89 -25.37 48.13 16.87
C GLY A 89 -25.07 48.81 15.52
N GLU A 90 -26.10 48.99 14.69
CA GLU A 90 -26.18 49.89 13.51
C GLU A 90 -25.45 49.50 12.20
N SER A 91 -26.16 49.28 11.08
CA SER A 91 -26.91 50.20 10.20
C SER A 91 -26.02 51.02 9.27
N SER A 92 -26.07 50.72 7.97
CA SER A 92 -26.39 51.64 6.85
C SER A 92 -26.47 50.88 5.54
#